data_AF-A0AAV6YSA7-F1
#
_entry.id   AF-A0AAV6YSA7-F1
#
_cell.length_a   1.000
_cell.length_b   1.000
_cell.length_c   1.000
_cell.angle_alpha   90.00
_cell.angle_beta   90.00
_cell.angle_gamma   90.00
#
_symmetry.space_group_name_H-M   'P 1'
#
loop_
_entity.id
_entity.type
_entity.pdbx_description
1 polymer ?
#
loop_
_entity_poly.entity_id
_entity_poly.type
_entity_poly.pdbx_seq_one_letter_code
_entity_poly.pdbx_strand_id
1 'polypeptide(L)'
;GLQYFKNVVLVASPQDRYVPFHSARIEMCKNAIKDKHTGPIYTEMINNLLQPVMDSKECTLIRHDVFHALPNTANTLIGRAAHIAVLDSELFLEKFFLVAGLSYFK
;
A
#
# COMPACT_ATOMS: atom_id res chain seq x y z
N GLY A 1 -4.70 7.35 -14.46
CA GLY A 1 -5.32 7.92 -13.26
C GLY A 1 -4.29 8.44 -12.27
N LEU A 2 -3.44 7.56 -11.73
CA LEU A 2 -2.48 7.92 -10.69
C LEU A 2 -1.41 8.93 -11.13
N GLN A 3 -1.05 8.96 -12.42
CA GLN A 3 -0.02 9.86 -12.95
C GLN A 3 -0.36 11.35 -12.90
N TYR A 4 -1.63 11.70 -12.60
CA TYR A 4 -2.07 13.08 -12.48
C TYR A 4 -1.77 13.68 -11.10
N PHE A 5 -1.32 12.87 -10.14
CA PHE A 5 -0.89 13.33 -8.82
C PHE A 5 0.63 13.58 -8.83
N LYS A 6 1.09 14.62 -8.12
CA LYS A 6 2.53 14.87 -7.90
C LYS A 6 3.18 13.74 -7.12
N ASN A 7 2.46 13.23 -6.11
CA ASN A 7 2.92 12.13 -5.26
C ASN A 7 1.78 11.14 -5.00
N VAL A 8 2.08 9.85 -5.14
CA VAL A 8 1.20 8.73 -4.81
C VAL A 8 1.90 7.93 -3.72
N VAL A 9 1.35 7.93 -2.52
CA VAL A 9 1.90 7.21 -1.36
C VAL A 9 1.04 5.99 -1.08
N LEU A 10 1.62 4.81 -1.28
CA LEU A 10 0.99 3.53 -0.97
C LEU A 10 1.49 3.06 0.39
N VAL A 11 0.56 2.86 1.31
CA VAL A 11 0.85 2.45 2.69
C VAL A 11 0.24 1.07 2.90
N ALA A 12 1.07 0.11 3.34
CA ALA A 12 0.62 -1.26 3.54
C ALA A 12 1.12 -1.82 4.87
N SER A 13 0.29 -2.62 5.54
CA SER A 13 0.71 -3.37 6.72
C SER A 13 0.67 -4.87 6.44
N PRO A 14 1.75 -5.63 6.70
CA PRO A 14 1.69 -7.09 6.64
C PRO A 14 0.73 -7.70 7.67
N GLN A 15 0.29 -6.91 8.66
CA GLN A 15 -0.67 -7.32 9.68
C GLN A 15 -2.13 -7.07 9.25
N ASP A 16 -2.35 -6.40 8.11
CA ASP A 16 -3.65 -6.25 7.49
C ASP A 16 -4.12 -7.61 6.94
N ARG A 17 -5.26 -8.10 7.45
CA ARG A 17 -5.89 -9.33 6.97
C ARG A 17 -7.15 -9.07 6.14
N TYR A 18 -7.53 -7.81 5.93
CA TYR A 18 -8.64 -7.39 5.08
C TYR A 18 -8.20 -7.21 3.64
N VAL A 19 -7.09 -6.50 3.43
CA VAL A 19 -6.54 -6.27 2.10
C VAL A 19 -5.23 -7.03 1.95
N PRO A 20 -5.06 -7.84 0.87
CA PRO A 20 -3.79 -8.48 0.61
C PRO A 20 -2.66 -7.45 0.51
N PHE A 21 -1.57 -7.69 1.24
CA PHE A 21 -0.43 -6.76 1.33
C PHE A 21 0.08 -6.27 -0.03
N HIS A 22 0.19 -7.17 -1.02
CA HIS A 22 0.63 -6.85 -2.37
C HIS A 22 -0.40 -6.00 -3.14
N SER A 23 -1.70 -6.13 -2.85
CA SER A 23 -2.74 -5.30 -3.48
C SER A 23 -2.65 -3.85 -2.99
N ALA A 24 -2.46 -3.64 -1.68
CA ALA A 24 -2.24 -2.31 -1.11
C ALA A 24 -1.01 -1.59 -1.69
N ARG A 25 -0.04 -2.37 -2.19
CA ARG A 25 1.20 -1.88 -2.80
C ARG A 25 1.15 -1.83 -4.33
N ILE A 26 0.07 -2.27 -4.96
CA ILE A 26 -0.03 -2.44 -6.42
C ILE A 26 1.19 -3.25 -6.91
N GLU A 27 1.35 -4.46 -6.36
CA GLU A 27 2.50 -5.32 -6.60
C GLU A 27 2.10 -6.74 -7.00
N MET A 28 3.02 -7.39 -7.71
CA MET A 28 2.89 -8.76 -8.15
C MET A 28 2.93 -9.71 -6.96
N CYS A 29 1.97 -10.63 -6.87
CA CYS A 29 1.98 -11.65 -5.81
C CYS A 29 2.54 -12.99 -6.34
N LYS A 30 3.16 -13.77 -5.44
CA LYS A 30 3.80 -15.05 -5.79
C LYS A 30 2.83 -16.06 -6.43
N ASN A 31 1.56 -16.02 -6.04
CA ASN A 31 0.54 -16.93 -6.58
C ASN A 31 0.22 -16.58 -8.03
N ALA A 32 0.04 -15.30 -8.33
CA ALA A 32 -0.27 -14.84 -9.67
C ALA A 32 0.92 -15.01 -10.64
N ILE A 33 2.17 -15.01 -10.17
CA ILE A 33 3.34 -15.38 -11.02
C ILE A 33 3.25 -16.84 -11.49
N LYS A 34 2.70 -17.73 -10.66
CA LYS A 34 2.59 -19.17 -10.97
C LYS A 34 1.32 -19.51 -11.74
N ASP A 35 0.34 -18.62 -11.75
CA ASP A 35 -0.95 -18.83 -12.41
C ASP A 35 -0.84 -18.50 -13.90
N LYS A 36 -0.92 -19.53 -14.75
CA LYS A 36 -0.86 -19.38 -16.21
C LYS A 36 -2.15 -18.82 -16.82
N HIS A 37 -3.26 -18.88 -16.10
CA HIS A 37 -4.57 -18.46 -16.60
C HIS A 37 -4.87 -17.02 -16.18
N THR A 38 -4.76 -16.70 -14.88
CA THR A 38 -5.11 -15.36 -14.37
C THR A 38 -3.89 -14.47 -14.11
N GLY A 39 -2.68 -15.04 -14.04
CA GLY A 39 -1.44 -14.28 -13.87
C GLY A 39 -1.17 -13.22 -14.94
N PRO A 40 -1.39 -13.50 -16.24
CA PRO A 40 -1.28 -12.49 -17.28
C PRO A 40 -2.24 -11.32 -17.09
N ILE A 41 -3.49 -11.59 -16.70
CA ILE A 41 -4.50 -10.56 -16.40
C ILE A 41 -4.05 -9.71 -15.21
N TYR A 42 -3.54 -10.35 -14.16
CA TYR A 42 -2.99 -9.65 -13.00
C TYR A 42 -1.81 -8.73 -13.37
N THR A 43 -0.95 -9.21 -14.27
CA THR A 43 0.19 -8.42 -14.79
C THR A 43 -0.30 -7.22 -15.59
N GLU A 44 -1.31 -7.41 -16.45
CA GLU A 44 -1.94 -6.33 -17.21
C GLU A 44 -2.54 -5.26 -16.28
N MET A 45 -3.26 -5.67 -15.22
CA MET A 45 -3.83 -4.74 -14.23
C MET A 45 -2.75 -3.88 -13.56
N ILE A 46 -1.63 -4.48 -13.13
CA ILE A 46 -0.51 -3.73 -12.55
C ILE A 46 0.08 -2.75 -13.56
N ASN A 47 0.33 -3.21 -14.78
CA ASN A 47 0.93 -2.37 -15.82
C ASN A 47 0.02 -1.19 -16.16
N ASN A 48 -1.30 -1.40 -16.26
CA ASN A 48 -2.25 -0.32 -16.53
C ASN A 48 -2.30 0.73 -15.41
N LEU A 49 -2.01 0.34 -14.15
CA LEU A 49 -1.94 1.28 -13.03
C LEU A 49 -0.59 1.98 -12.91
N LEU A 50 0.51 1.25 -13.11
CA LEU A 50 1.86 1.73 -12.80
C LEU A 50 2.63 2.28 -14.01
N GLN A 51 2.42 1.76 -15.22
CA GLN A 51 3.14 2.23 -16.40
C GLN A 51 2.95 3.74 -16.61
N PRO A 52 1.73 4.31 -16.53
CA PRO A 52 1.56 5.76 -16.66
C PRO A 52 2.28 6.57 -15.57
N VAL A 53 2.42 5.98 -14.38
CA VAL A 53 3.14 6.61 -13.26
C VAL A 53 4.64 6.60 -13.52
N MET A 54 5.18 5.48 -14.01
CA MET A 54 6.60 5.35 -14.36
C MET A 54 7.00 6.24 -15.54
N ASP A 55 6.09 6.44 -16.49
CA ASP A 55 6.33 7.29 -17.67
C ASP A 55 6.21 8.80 -17.34
N SER A 56 5.60 9.15 -16.21
CA SER A 56 5.42 10.53 -15.77
C SER A 56 6.62 11.02 -14.97
N LYS A 57 7.31 12.05 -15.48
CA LYS A 57 8.42 12.71 -14.76
C LYS A 57 7.96 13.54 -13.56
N GLU A 58 6.68 13.90 -13.54
CA GLU A 58 6.08 14.77 -12.53
C GLU A 58 5.37 13.98 -11.41
N CYS A 59 5.34 12.64 -11.50
CA CYS A 59 4.67 11.79 -10.53
C CYS A 59 5.68 10.92 -9.77
N THR A 60 5.69 11.05 -8.44
CA THR A 60 6.50 10.18 -7.56
C THR A 60 5.62 9.12 -6.93
N LEU A 61 5.96 7.84 -7.10
CA LEU A 61 5.33 6.73 -6.39
C LEU A 61 6.20 6.30 -5.20
N ILE A 62 5.63 6.31 -4.01
CA ILE A 62 6.30 5.87 -2.78
C ILE A 62 5.53 4.71 -2.16
N ARG A 63 6.26 3.71 -1.65
CA ARG A 63 5.70 2.59 -0.91
C ARG A 63 6.26 2.55 0.50
N HIS A 64 5.38 2.52 1.49
CA HIS A 64 5.74 2.41 2.90
C HIS A 64 5.09 1.19 3.55
N ASP A 65 5.92 0.48 4.32
CA ASP A 65 5.47 -0.61 5.17
C ASP A 65 5.26 -0.12 6.59
N VAL A 66 4.10 -0.47 7.13
CA VAL A 66 3.68 -0.07 8.48
C VAL A 66 3.52 -1.30 9.34
N PHE A 67 4.23 -1.29 10.47
CA PHE A 67 4.16 -2.31 11.49
C PHE A 67 3.57 -1.70 12.75
N HIS A 68 2.41 -2.19 13.15
CA HIS A 68 1.74 -1.80 14.37
C HIS A 68 2.22 -2.69 15.53
N ALA A 69 2.59 -2.06 16.64
CA ALA A 69 2.75 -2.76 17.92
C ALA A 69 1.36 -3.08 18.50
N LEU A 70 0.68 -4.06 17.91
CA LEU A 70 -0.65 -4.47 18.35
C LEU A 70 -0.53 -5.36 19.60
N PRO A 71 -1.22 -5.05 20.70
CA PRO A 71 -1.26 -5.93 21.87
C PRO A 71 -1.92 -7.27 21.50
N ASN A 72 -1.48 -8.38 22.11
CA ASN A 72 -2.04 -9.72 21.89
C ASN A 72 -3.45 -9.85 22.51
N THR A 73 -4.46 -9.25 21.87
CA THR A 73 -5.87 -9.39 22.23
C THR A 73 -6.65 -10.03 21.07
N ALA A 74 -7.83 -10.58 21.34
CA ALA A 74 -8.65 -11.26 20.33
C ALA A 74 -8.98 -10.37 19.10
N ASN A 75 -9.01 -9.04 19.26
CA ASN A 75 -9.18 -8.06 18.18
C ASN A 75 -7.99 -8.02 17.19
N THR A 76 -6.79 -8.36 17.65
CA THR A 76 -5.57 -8.48 16.84
C THR A 76 -5.60 -9.73 15.96
N LEU A 77 -6.36 -10.75 16.36
CA LEU A 77 -6.49 -12.03 15.65
C LEU A 77 -7.30 -11.91 14.35
N ILE A 78 -8.12 -10.87 14.19
CA ILE A 78 -9.00 -10.70 13.02
C ILE A 78 -8.34 -9.84 11.94
N GLY A 79 -7.25 -9.11 12.25
CA GLY A 79 -6.57 -8.20 11.31
C GLY A 79 -7.35 -6.92 10.96
N ARG A 80 -8.61 -6.79 11.45
CA ARG A 80 -9.40 -5.55 11.42
C ARG A 80 -8.70 -4.39 12.10
N ALA A 81 -8.01 -4.70 13.21
CA ALA A 81 -7.27 -3.70 13.99
C ALA A 81 -6.17 -3.05 13.15
N ALA A 82 -5.39 -3.79 12.36
CA ALA A 82 -4.34 -3.22 11.53
C ALA A 82 -4.90 -2.39 10.36
N HIS A 83 -5.98 -2.87 9.71
CA HIS A 83 -6.61 -2.15 8.60
C HIS A 83 -7.18 -0.79 9.02
N ILE A 84 -7.88 -0.74 10.16
CA ILE A 84 -8.46 0.50 10.70
C ILE A 84 -7.38 1.36 11.39
N ALA A 85 -6.42 0.77 12.10
CA ALA A 85 -5.41 1.51 12.88
C ALA A 85 -4.50 2.41 12.02
N VAL A 86 -4.29 2.10 10.74
CA VAL A 86 -3.57 3.01 9.84
C VAL A 86 -4.30 4.35 9.71
N LEU A 87 -5.64 4.34 9.66
CA LEU A 87 -6.46 5.54 9.44
C LEU A 87 -7.02 6.15 10.72
N ASP A 88 -7.21 5.34 11.77
CA ASP A 88 -7.86 5.74 13.03
C ASP A 88 -6.84 6.14 14.12
N SER A 89 -5.54 5.88 13.89
CA SER A 89 -4.49 6.33 14.81
C SER A 89 -3.95 7.69 14.36
N GLU A 90 -4.53 8.76 14.92
CA GLU A 90 -4.02 10.13 14.74
C GLU A 90 -2.51 10.22 15.03
N LEU A 91 -2.03 9.54 16.08
CA LEU A 91 -0.61 9.48 16.42
C LEU A 91 0.24 8.81 15.33
N PHE A 92 -0.25 7.75 14.70
CA PHE A 92 0.44 7.12 13.58
C PHE A 92 0.47 8.06 12.38
N LEU A 93 -0.66 8.66 12.01
CA LEU A 93 -0.73 9.60 10.89
C LEU A 93 0.19 10.80 11.11
N GLU A 94 0.13 11.40 12.31
CA GLU A 94 1.00 12.51 12.71
C GLU A 94 2.48 12.13 12.59
N LYS A 95 2.91 11.01 13.17
CA LYS A 95 4.30 10.55 13.08
C LYS A 95 4.70 10.18 11.66
N PHE A 96 3.82 9.52 10.91
CA PHE A 96 4.07 9.13 9.53
C PHE A 96 4.29 10.37 8.67
N PHE A 97 3.41 11.37 8.77
CA PHE A 97 3.58 12.63 8.06
C PHE A 97 4.80 13.40 8.55
N LEU A 98 5.06 13.48 9.86
CA LEU A 98 6.22 14.20 10.38
C LEU A 98 7.57 13.61 9.94
N VAL A 99 7.69 12.28 9.89
CA VAL A 99 8.97 11.59 9.68
C VAL A 99 9.20 11.21 8.22
N ALA A 100 8.15 10.80 7.50
CA ALA A 100 8.25 10.27 6.14
C ALA A 100 7.41 11.05 5.13
N GLY A 101 6.20 11.46 5.50
CA GLY A 101 5.22 12.00 4.55
C GLY A 101 5.45 13.46 4.14
N LEU A 102 5.90 14.32 5.06
CA LEU A 102 5.98 15.78 4.87
C LEU A 102 6.93 16.18 3.74
N SER A 103 7.99 15.40 3.50
CA SER A 103 8.91 15.65 2.37
C SER A 103 8.22 15.56 1.02
N TYR A 104 7.11 14.83 0.91
CA TYR A 104 6.37 14.65 -0.33
C TYR A 104 5.35 15.77 -0.58
N PHE A 105 4.91 16.50 0.45
CA PHE A 105 3.91 17.58 0.31
C PHE A 105 4.52 19.00 0.29
N LYS A 106 5.84 19.11 0.11
CA LYS A 106 6.54 20.37 -0.11
C LYS A 106 6.54 20.79 -1.58
#